data_AF-A0A846QSJ7-F1
#
_entry.id   AF-A0A846QSJ7-F1
#
_cell.length_a   1.000
_cell.length_b   1.000
_cell.length_c   1.000
_cell.angle_alpha   90.00
_cell.angle_beta   90.00
_cell.angle_gamma   90.00
#
_symmetry.space_group_name_H-M   'P 1'
#
loop_
_entity.id
_entity.type
_entity.pdbx_description
1 polymer ?
#
loop_
_entity_poly.entity_id
_entity_poly.type
_entity_poly.pdbx_seq_one_letter_code
_entity_poly.pdbx_strand_id
1 'polypeptide(L)'
;MKRGFLVLILILLVSCAEKLIEEPENLIAEDKMTDILYDLSLLVAVKNTSRAILEDNDIEIMEYLYVKHKIDSVQFVQSDLYYASTPAIYESIYRKVETRLEATKKEMQDARMKKSDSVAEKANKKRAFKEIQKPSLKKD
;
A
#
# COMPACT_ATOMS: atom_id res chain seq x y z
N MET A 1 -13.76 -32.60 43.30
CA MET A 1 -13.38 -31.26 42.76
C MET A 1 -12.20 -31.31 41.77
N LYS A 2 -11.10 -32.03 42.04
CA LYS A 2 -9.93 -32.11 41.13
C LYS A 2 -10.20 -32.76 39.76
N ARG A 3 -11.07 -33.78 39.71
CA ARG A 3 -11.44 -34.49 38.46
C ARG A 3 -12.28 -33.64 37.50
N GLY A 4 -13.20 -32.83 38.02
CA GLY A 4 -13.99 -31.91 37.19
C GLY A 4 -13.15 -30.78 36.59
N PHE A 5 -12.15 -30.30 37.33
CA PHE A 5 -11.22 -29.28 36.85
C PHE A 5 -10.36 -29.76 35.67
N LEU A 6 -9.91 -31.03 35.68
CA LEU A 6 -9.18 -31.64 34.57
C LEU A 6 -10.04 -31.78 33.30
N VAL A 7 -11.32 -32.14 33.45
CA VAL A 7 -12.26 -32.23 32.32
C VAL A 7 -12.55 -30.84 31.74
N LEU A 8 -12.69 -29.82 32.59
CA LEU A 8 -12.85 -28.43 32.15
C LEU A 8 -11.64 -27.93 31.36
N ILE A 9 -10.42 -28.21 31.84
CA ILE A 9 -9.19 -27.88 31.12
C ILE A 9 -9.12 -28.62 29.78
N LEU A 10 -9.50 -29.90 29.73
CA LEU A 10 -9.50 -30.67 28.49
C LEU A 10 -10.47 -30.09 27.45
N ILE A 11 -11.66 -29.64 27.87
CA ILE A 11 -12.67 -29.02 26.99
C ILE A 11 -12.17 -27.66 26.48
N LEU A 12 -11.52 -26.86 27.34
CA LEU A 12 -10.94 -25.58 26.95
C LEU A 12 -9.81 -25.71 25.92
N LEU A 13 -9.06 -26.83 25.93
CA LEU A 13 -8.01 -27.10 24.95
C LEU A 13 -8.54 -27.51 23.57
N VAL A 14 -9.73 -28.10 23.49
CA VAL A 14 -10.35 -28.51 22.20
C VAL A 14 -11.08 -27.35 21.50
N SER A 15 -11.54 -26.36 22.27
CA SER A 15 -12.25 -25.18 21.73
C SER A 15 -11.38 -24.23 20.90
N CYS A 16 -10.05 -24.40 20.90
CA CYS A 16 -9.12 -23.44 20.31
C CYS A 16 -8.62 -23.82 18.90
N ALA A 17 -9.14 -24.89 18.31
CA ALA A 17 -8.56 -25.51 17.10
C ALA A 17 -9.52 -25.59 15.90
N GLU A 18 -10.66 -24.91 15.94
CA GLU A 18 -11.59 -24.88 14.81
C GLU A 18 -11.27 -23.69 13.91
N LYS A 19 -11.16 -23.94 12.59
CA LYS A 19 -11.05 -22.84 11.61
C LYS A 19 -12.33 -22.01 11.71
N LEU A 20 -12.19 -20.75 12.13
CA LEU A 20 -13.34 -19.87 12.37
C LEU A 20 -14.17 -19.63 11.11
N ILE A 21 -13.52 -19.65 9.93
CA ILE A 21 -14.15 -19.45 8.63
C ILE A 21 -13.58 -20.50 7.67
N GLU A 22 -14.46 -21.14 6.89
CA GLU A 22 -14.07 -22.07 5.84
C GLU A 22 -13.50 -21.34 4.61
N GLU A 23 -12.68 -22.04 3.84
CA GLU A 23 -12.10 -21.48 2.62
C GLU A 23 -13.17 -21.37 1.52
N PRO A 24 -13.44 -20.16 0.99
CA PRO A 24 -14.44 -20.00 -0.05
C PRO A 24 -13.97 -20.59 -1.38
N GLU A 25 -14.87 -21.19 -2.16
CA GLU A 25 -14.55 -21.82 -3.45
C GLU A 25 -13.90 -20.85 -4.46
N ASN A 26 -14.24 -19.57 -4.35
CA ASN A 26 -13.76 -18.48 -5.20
C ASN A 26 -12.71 -17.60 -4.49
N LEU A 27 -11.91 -18.15 -3.56
CA LEU A 27 -10.88 -17.39 -2.84
C LEU A 27 -9.95 -16.61 -3.78
N ILE A 28 -9.79 -15.31 -3.51
CA ILE A 28 -8.77 -14.48 -4.14
C ILE A 28 -7.41 -14.92 -3.61
N ALA A 29 -6.53 -15.43 -4.48
CA ALA A 29 -5.18 -15.86 -4.10
C ALA A 29 -4.39 -14.74 -3.37
N GLU A 30 -3.52 -15.13 -2.43
CA GLU A 30 -2.79 -14.20 -1.55
C GLU A 30 -2.03 -13.10 -2.30
N ASP A 31 -1.34 -13.44 -3.39
CA ASP A 31 -0.59 -12.46 -4.18
C ASP A 31 -1.53 -11.48 -4.90
N LYS A 32 -2.68 -11.96 -5.38
CA LYS A 32 -3.71 -11.09 -5.96
C LYS A 32 -4.36 -10.20 -4.89
N MET A 33 -4.61 -10.72 -3.69
CA MET A 33 -5.10 -9.93 -2.56
C MET A 33 -4.07 -8.87 -2.15
N THR A 34 -2.77 -9.20 -2.18
CA THR A 34 -1.67 -8.26 -1.96
C THR A 34 -1.73 -7.11 -2.97
N ASP A 35 -1.95 -7.40 -4.26
CA ASP A 35 -2.10 -6.38 -5.31
C ASP A 35 -3.33 -5.49 -5.08
N ILE A 36 -4.48 -6.09 -4.72
CA ILE A 36 -5.73 -5.38 -4.44
C ILE A 36 -5.54 -4.42 -3.26
N LEU A 37 -4.97 -4.88 -2.14
CA LEU A 37 -4.78 -4.09 -0.94
C LEU A 37 -3.70 -3.00 -1.11
N TYR A 38 -2.69 -3.24 -1.94
CA TYR A 38 -1.74 -2.20 -2.34
C TYR A 38 -2.44 -1.07 -3.11
N ASP A 39 -3.25 -1.40 -4.12
CA ASP A 39 -3.99 -0.40 -4.89
C ASP A 39 -5.03 0.33 -4.03
N LEU A 40 -5.74 -0.39 -3.17
CA LEU A 40 -6.69 0.20 -2.22
C LEU A 40 -5.97 1.20 -1.31
N SER A 41 -4.79 0.85 -0.79
CA SER A 41 -3.99 1.73 0.06
C SER A 41 -3.59 3.03 -0.67
N LEU A 42 -3.20 2.93 -1.95
CA LEU A 42 -2.89 4.09 -2.78
C LEU A 42 -4.13 4.96 -3.03
N LEU A 43 -5.26 4.36 -3.39
CA LEU A 43 -6.50 5.09 -3.67
C LEU A 43 -7.05 5.78 -2.41
N VAL A 44 -6.94 5.14 -1.24
CA VAL A 44 -7.28 5.74 0.05
C VAL A 44 -6.34 6.91 0.37
N ALA A 45 -5.04 6.77 0.10
CA ALA A 45 -4.09 7.88 0.27
C ALA A 45 -4.43 9.06 -0.66
N VAL A 46 -4.81 8.81 -1.92
CA VAL A 46 -5.28 9.83 -2.85
C VAL A 46 -6.57 10.48 -2.33
N LYS A 47 -7.56 9.69 -1.90
CA LYS A 47 -8.80 10.20 -1.31
C LYS A 47 -8.55 11.15 -0.13
N ASN A 48 -7.56 10.83 0.69
CA ASN A 48 -7.23 11.61 1.88
C ASN A 48 -6.37 12.86 1.60
N THR A 49 -5.57 12.85 0.53
CA THR A 49 -4.63 13.95 0.21
C THR A 49 -5.08 14.84 -0.94
N SER A 50 -5.88 14.32 -1.86
CA SER A 50 -6.28 14.97 -3.12
C SER A 50 -7.59 14.40 -3.63
N ARG A 51 -8.64 14.46 -2.79
CA ARG A 51 -9.98 13.94 -3.09
C ARG A 51 -10.51 14.36 -4.46
N ALA A 52 -10.29 15.63 -4.85
CA ALA A 52 -10.74 16.16 -6.13
C ALA A 52 -10.29 15.32 -7.34
N ILE A 53 -9.12 14.67 -7.27
CA ILE A 53 -8.64 13.80 -8.36
C ILE A 53 -9.60 12.63 -8.60
N LEU A 54 -10.17 12.05 -7.54
CA LEU A 54 -11.14 10.95 -7.69
C LEU A 54 -12.49 11.47 -8.20
N GLU A 55 -12.94 12.61 -7.66
CA GLU A 55 -14.22 13.23 -8.03
C GLU A 55 -14.23 13.72 -9.49
N ASP A 56 -13.17 14.42 -9.91
CA ASP A 56 -13.02 14.95 -11.26
C ASP A 56 -12.94 13.85 -12.34
N ASN A 57 -12.55 12.63 -11.93
CA ASN A 57 -12.47 11.46 -12.81
C ASN A 57 -13.61 10.45 -12.58
N ASP A 58 -14.60 10.78 -11.75
CA ASP A 58 -15.74 9.92 -11.42
C ASP A 58 -15.33 8.51 -10.95
N ILE A 59 -14.30 8.45 -10.10
CA ILE A 59 -13.74 7.19 -9.60
C ILE A 59 -14.33 6.84 -8.24
N GLU A 60 -15.18 5.82 -8.21
CA GLU A 60 -15.54 5.08 -6.99
C GLU A 60 -14.47 3.99 -6.74
N ILE A 61 -13.91 3.95 -5.52
CA ILE A 61 -12.70 3.18 -5.23
C ILE A 61 -12.96 1.68 -5.37
N MET A 62 -14.06 1.18 -4.80
CA MET A 62 -14.33 -0.25 -4.78
C MET A 62 -14.71 -0.75 -6.17
N GLU A 63 -15.58 -0.04 -6.89
CA GLU A 63 -15.91 -0.30 -8.29
C GLU A 63 -14.66 -0.33 -9.18
N TYR A 64 -13.77 0.65 -9.03
CA TYR A 64 -12.50 0.66 -9.76
C TYR A 64 -11.65 -0.58 -9.47
N LEU A 65 -11.54 -0.99 -8.21
CA LEU A 65 -10.76 -2.18 -7.82
C LEU A 65 -11.37 -3.46 -8.39
N TYR A 66 -12.69 -3.60 -8.34
CA TYR A 66 -13.40 -4.74 -8.90
C TYR A 66 -13.13 -4.90 -10.40
N VAL A 67 -13.22 -3.79 -11.15
CA VAL A 67 -12.92 -3.77 -12.58
C VAL A 67 -11.44 -4.07 -12.85
N LYS A 68 -10.52 -3.39 -12.15
CA LYS A 68 -9.07 -3.53 -12.36
C LYS A 68 -8.60 -4.96 -12.11
N HIS A 69 -9.06 -5.57 -11.02
CA HIS A 69 -8.63 -6.89 -10.58
C HIS A 69 -9.50 -8.04 -11.09
N LYS A 70 -10.58 -7.75 -11.83
CA LYS A 70 -11.53 -8.75 -12.34
C LYS A 70 -12.06 -9.63 -11.20
N ILE A 71 -12.61 -8.98 -10.18
CA ILE A 71 -13.27 -9.62 -9.03
C ILE A 71 -14.63 -8.97 -8.83
N ASP A 72 -15.52 -9.63 -8.11
CA ASP A 72 -16.77 -9.03 -7.65
C ASP A 72 -16.74 -8.71 -6.15
N SER A 73 -17.75 -7.98 -5.68
CA SER A 73 -17.85 -7.55 -4.29
C SER A 73 -18.01 -8.70 -3.30
N VAL A 74 -18.73 -9.77 -3.68
CA VAL A 74 -18.97 -10.94 -2.83
C VAL A 74 -17.68 -11.73 -2.69
N GLN A 75 -16.98 -11.98 -3.80
CA GLN A 75 -15.69 -12.64 -3.82
C GLN A 75 -14.67 -11.91 -2.94
N PHE A 76 -14.61 -10.57 -3.04
CA PHE A 76 -13.72 -9.76 -2.21
C PHE A 76 -14.05 -9.91 -0.72
N VAL A 77 -15.30 -9.70 -0.32
CA VAL A 77 -15.72 -9.76 1.09
C VAL A 77 -15.51 -11.15 1.69
N GLN A 78 -15.81 -12.22 0.96
CA GLN A 78 -15.59 -13.59 1.42
C GLN A 78 -14.10 -13.91 1.58
N SER A 79 -13.27 -13.47 0.64
CA SER A 79 -11.82 -13.66 0.71
C SER A 79 -11.20 -12.85 1.85
N ASP A 80 -11.61 -11.59 2.02
CA ASP A 80 -11.16 -10.73 3.11
C ASP A 80 -11.53 -11.31 4.47
N LEU A 81 -12.76 -11.82 4.63
CA LEU A 81 -13.20 -12.48 5.86
C LEU A 81 -12.41 -13.76 6.15
N TYR A 82 -12.13 -14.58 5.13
CA TYR A 82 -11.28 -15.77 5.27
C TYR A 82 -9.87 -15.39 5.75
N TYR A 83 -9.23 -14.40 5.13
CA TYR A 83 -7.90 -13.95 5.56
C TYR A 83 -7.93 -13.34 6.95
N ALA A 84 -8.94 -12.53 7.29
CA ALA A 84 -9.11 -11.98 8.63
C ALA A 84 -9.25 -13.06 9.71
N SER A 85 -9.79 -14.23 9.36
CA SER A 85 -9.88 -15.40 10.24
C SER A 85 -8.56 -16.17 10.42
N THR A 86 -7.55 -15.89 9.57
CA THR A 86 -6.23 -16.54 9.58
C THR A 86 -5.12 -15.49 9.75
N PRO A 87 -4.86 -15.02 10.99
CA PRO A 87 -3.99 -13.86 11.24
C PRO A 87 -2.59 -13.96 10.65
N ALA A 88 -1.96 -15.13 10.69
CA ALA A 88 -0.60 -15.33 10.16
C ALA A 88 -0.51 -15.11 8.65
N ILE A 89 -1.52 -15.56 7.90
CA ILE A 89 -1.58 -15.35 6.44
C ILE A 89 -1.86 -13.88 6.15
N TYR A 90 -2.83 -13.28 6.87
CA TYR A 90 -3.21 -11.90 6.61
C TYR A 90 -2.09 -10.92 6.95
N GLU A 91 -1.34 -11.18 8.03
CA GLU A 91 -0.13 -10.43 8.36
C GLU A 91 0.90 -10.51 7.24
N SER A 92 1.12 -11.70 6.65
CA SER A 92 2.02 -11.87 5.51
C SER A 92 1.60 -11.01 4.31
N ILE A 93 0.31 -10.99 3.98
CA ILE A 93 -0.25 -10.13 2.92
C ILE A 93 0.05 -8.65 3.21
N TYR A 94 -0.27 -8.16 4.41
CA TYR A 94 -0.02 -6.76 4.76
C TYR A 94 1.46 -6.39 4.80
N ARG A 95 2.34 -7.29 5.25
CA ARG A 95 3.79 -7.08 5.21
C ARG A 95 4.32 -6.94 3.77
N LYS A 96 3.79 -7.74 2.83
CA LYS A 96 4.11 -7.59 1.40
C LYS A 96 3.63 -6.23 0.87
N VAL A 97 2.42 -5.80 1.23
CA VAL A 97 1.89 -4.46 0.86
C VAL A 97 2.78 -3.35 1.41
N GLU A 98 3.11 -3.39 2.69
CA GLU A 98 3.98 -2.41 3.36
C GLU A 98 5.35 -2.32 2.67
N THR A 99 5.99 -3.47 2.44
CA THR A 99 7.29 -3.55 1.74
C THR A 99 7.23 -2.86 0.37
N ARG A 100 6.16 -3.11 -0.40
CA ARG A 100 5.98 -2.50 -1.72
C ARG A 100 5.74 -0.99 -1.64
N LEU A 101 4.97 -0.53 -0.64
CA LEU A 101 4.75 0.91 -0.40
C LEU A 101 6.05 1.62 -0.01
N GLU A 102 6.86 1.01 0.86
CA GLU A 102 8.17 1.55 1.25
C GLU A 102 9.12 1.65 0.06
N ALA A 103 9.19 0.61 -0.77
CA ALA A 103 9.98 0.64 -2.01
C ALA A 103 9.53 1.77 -2.93
N THR A 104 8.22 1.89 -3.17
CA THR A 104 7.63 2.97 -4.00
C THR A 104 7.98 4.35 -3.44
N LYS A 105 7.86 4.54 -2.12
CA LYS A 105 8.19 5.79 -1.45
C LYS A 105 9.67 6.14 -1.61
N LYS A 106 10.57 5.16 -1.45
CA LYS A 106 12.01 5.35 -1.61
C LYS A 106 12.36 5.74 -3.05
N GLU A 107 11.81 5.05 -4.04
CA GLU A 107 12.00 5.37 -5.46
C GLU A 107 11.56 6.81 -5.77
N MET A 108 10.41 7.24 -5.25
CA MET A 108 9.94 8.61 -5.40
C MET A 108 10.85 9.65 -4.73
N GLN A 109 11.40 9.34 -3.55
CA GLN A 109 12.33 10.23 -2.86
C GLN A 109 13.65 10.36 -3.63
N ASP A 110 14.21 9.24 -4.08
CA ASP A 110 15.45 9.21 -4.86
C ASP A 110 15.29 9.97 -6.19
N ALA A 111 14.15 9.83 -6.86
CA ALA A 111 13.83 10.58 -8.07
C ALA A 111 13.74 12.10 -7.81
N ARG A 112 13.17 12.51 -6.67
CA ARG A 112 13.10 13.92 -6.27
C ARG A 112 14.48 14.50 -5.99
N MET A 113 15.35 13.77 -5.28
CA MET A 113 16.72 14.21 -4.96
C MET A 113 17.57 14.37 -6.23
N LYS A 114 17.54 13.40 -7.15
CA LYS A 114 18.25 13.50 -8.44
C LYS A 114 17.79 14.72 -9.25
N LYS A 115 16.50 15.04 -9.22
CA LYS A 115 15.95 16.20 -9.91
C LYS A 115 16.40 17.52 -9.25
N SER A 116 16.43 17.61 -7.92
CA SER A 116 16.93 18.81 -7.23
C SER A 116 18.41 19.05 -7.51
N ASP A 117 19.22 18.00 -7.53
CA ASP A 117 20.66 18.11 -7.78
C ASP A 117 20.92 18.60 -9.21
N SER A 118 20.22 18.03 -10.19
CA SER A 118 20.31 18.48 -11.58
C SER A 118 19.85 19.94 -11.76
N VAL A 119 18.82 20.37 -11.02
CA VAL A 119 18.35 21.77 -11.06
C VAL A 119 19.36 22.71 -10.41
N ALA A 120 19.94 22.34 -9.27
CA ALA A 120 20.96 23.11 -8.58
C ALA A 120 22.24 23.25 -9.42
N GLU A 121 22.68 22.17 -10.06
CA GLU A 121 23.84 22.17 -10.96
C GLU A 121 23.61 23.08 -12.17
N LYS A 122 22.43 22.99 -12.81
CA LYS A 122 22.05 23.87 -13.92
C LYS A 122 21.98 25.35 -13.50
N ALA A 123 21.47 25.63 -12.29
CA ALA A 123 21.41 26.98 -11.75
C ALA A 123 22.82 27.54 -11.48
N ASN A 124 23.72 26.74 -10.91
CA ASN A 124 25.11 27.13 -10.65
C ASN A 124 25.88 27.37 -11.95
N LYS A 125 25.71 26.51 -12.96
CA LYS A 125 26.33 26.70 -14.29
C LYS A 125 25.83 27.96 -14.99
N LYS A 126 24.54 28.29 -14.89
CA LYS A 126 23.97 29.56 -15.40
C LYS A 126 24.54 30.78 -14.67
N ARG A 127 24.73 30.71 -13.35
CA ARG A 127 25.33 31.80 -12.56
C ARG A 127 26.79 32.03 -12.94
N ALA A 128 27.58 30.96 -13.01
CA ALA A 128 28.98 31.03 -13.45
C ALA A 128 29.10 31.59 -14.89
N PHE A 129 28.24 31.16 -15.81
CA PHE A 129 28.23 31.69 -17.19
C PHE A 129 27.87 33.19 -17.25
N LYS A 130 26.95 33.64 -16.39
CA LYS A 130 26.56 35.06 -16.28
C LYS A 130 27.65 35.92 -15.64
N GLU A 131 28.48 35.36 -14.76
CA GLU A 131 29.65 36.05 -14.20
C GLU A 131 30.77 36.20 -15.22
N ILE A 132 30.99 35.19 -16.07
CA ILE A 132 31.98 35.24 -17.16
C ILE A 132 31.58 36.25 -18.25
N GLN A 133 30.28 36.48 -18.47
CA GLN A 133 29.77 37.42 -19.48
C GLN A 133 29.60 38.87 -18.99
N LYS A 134 29.90 39.21 -17.73
CA LYS A 134 29.88 40.61 -17.31
C LYS A 134 31.06 41.34 -17.96
N PRO A 135 30.83 42.39 -18.79
CA PRO A 135 31.92 43.18 -19.32
C PRO A 135 32.64 43.84 -18.15
N SER A 136 33.97 43.78 -18.16
CA SER A 136 34.81 44.56 -17.24
C SER A 136 34.52 46.05 -17.47
N LEU A 137 33.60 46.61 -16.69
CA LEU A 137 33.45 48.07 -16.54
C LEU A 137 34.74 48.55 -15.87
N LYS A 138 35.73 48.87 -16.72
CA LYS A 138 36.90 49.63 -16.32
C LYS A 138 36.42 50.99 -15.83
N LYS A 139 36.73 51.27 -14.57
CA LYS A 139 36.73 52.61 -13.97
C LYS A 139 37.74 53.45 -14.74
N ASP A 140 37.26 54.53 -15.34
CA ASP A 140 38.04 55.76 -15.53
C ASP A 140 37.69 56.72 -14.38
#